data_AF-A0A7S1LZW2-F1
#
_entry.id   AF-A0A7S1LZW2-F1
#
_cell.length_a   1.000
_cell.length_b   1.000
_cell.length_c   1.000
_cell.angle_alpha   90.00
_cell.angle_beta   90.00
_cell.angle_gamma   90.00
#
_symmetry.space_group_name_H-M   'P 1'
#
loop_
_entity.id
_entity.type
_entity.pdbx_description
1 polymer ?
#
loop_
_entity_poly.entity_id
_entity_poly.type
_entity_poly.pdbx_seq_one_letter_code
_entity_poly.pdbx_strand_id
1 'polypeptide(L)'
;EGNSDRRAAVPVKEYAFRYPHSMGKWAPDSKTHVSCMADGDFYSHEKSVCLSEACEARIEHVAEDGTVTVLKEKIPLQAGEVLDSSFMNCQALCRFYEEQIVDAKEKGVLFS
;
A
#
# COMPACT_ATOMS: atom_id res chain seq x y z
N GLU A 1 -13.76 9.54 -16.81
CA GLU A 1 -13.82 8.06 -16.92
C GLU A 1 -12.77 7.52 -17.91
N GLY A 2 -11.50 7.42 -17.48
CA GLY A 2 -10.41 6.94 -18.33
C GLY A 2 -9.11 6.81 -17.53
N ASN A 3 -8.10 6.18 -18.12
CA ASN A 3 -6.83 5.92 -17.45
C ASN A 3 -5.90 7.14 -17.44
N SER A 4 -4.84 7.05 -16.64
CA SER A 4 -3.84 8.12 -16.48
C SER A 4 -2.71 7.99 -17.51
N ASP A 5 -2.53 8.98 -18.39
CA ASP A 5 -1.27 9.21 -19.12
C ASP A 5 -0.51 10.35 -18.43
N ARG A 6 0.54 10.01 -17.66
CA ARG A 6 1.35 10.99 -16.92
C ARG A 6 2.78 10.98 -17.43
N ARG A 7 3.23 12.14 -17.89
CA ARG A 7 4.59 12.39 -18.35
C ARG A 7 4.99 13.84 -18.13
N ALA A 8 6.27 14.08 -17.88
CA ALA A 8 6.80 15.43 -17.89
C ALA A 8 6.70 15.99 -19.32
N ALA A 9 6.04 17.14 -19.49
CA ALA A 9 5.96 17.79 -20.79
C ALA A 9 7.36 18.22 -21.27
N VAL A 10 7.63 18.10 -22.58
CA VAL A 10 8.95 18.42 -23.16
C VAL A 10 9.45 19.82 -22.77
N PRO A 11 8.63 20.89 -22.87
CA PRO A 11 9.08 22.23 -22.47
C PRO A 11 9.43 22.33 -20.98
N VAL A 12 8.73 21.58 -20.11
CA VAL A 12 9.02 21.53 -18.67
C VAL A 12 10.33 20.81 -18.39
N LYS A 13 10.61 19.72 -19.12
CA LYS A 13 11.87 18.99 -19.00
C LYS A 13 13.06 19.82 -19.52
N GLU A 14 12.88 20.52 -20.64
CA GLU A 14 13.88 21.45 -21.17
C GLU A 14 14.12 22.63 -20.22
N TYR A 15 13.06 23.17 -19.62
CA TYR A 15 13.18 24.21 -18.59
C TYR A 15 13.99 23.71 -17.39
N ALA A 16 13.70 22.53 -16.87
CA ALA A 16 14.45 21.93 -15.76
C ALA A 16 15.92 21.65 -16.12
N PHE A 17 16.23 21.40 -17.40
CA PHE A 17 17.61 21.27 -17.87
C PHE A 17 18.35 22.62 -17.90
N ARG A 18 17.70 23.69 -18.38
CA ARG A 18 18.27 25.05 -18.42
C ARG A 18 18.37 25.70 -17.04
N TYR A 19 17.46 25.37 -16.13
CA TYR A 19 17.35 25.89 -14.78
C TYR A 19 17.31 24.74 -13.77
N PRO A 20 18.44 24.07 -13.51
CA PRO A 20 18.49 22.93 -12.62
C PRO A 20 18.11 23.35 -11.19
N HIS A 21 17.18 22.60 -10.59
CA HIS A 21 16.82 22.76 -9.18
C HIS A 21 17.91 22.14 -8.29
N SER A 22 17.91 22.54 -7.02
CA SER A 22 18.85 21.98 -6.04
C SER A 22 18.64 20.49 -5.86
N MET A 23 19.70 19.71 -6.08
CA MET A 23 19.75 18.28 -5.78
C MET A 23 20.73 18.07 -4.64
N GLY A 24 20.24 17.51 -3.53
CA GLY A 24 21.09 17.14 -2.39
C GLY A 24 22.17 16.15 -2.82
N LYS A 25 23.39 16.30 -2.29
CA LYS A 25 24.47 15.34 -2.53
C LYS A 25 24.13 14.02 -1.85
N TRP A 26 24.30 12.92 -2.57
CA TRP A 26 24.21 11.57 -2.01
C TRP A 26 25.59 11.11 -1.57
N ALA A 27 25.70 10.72 -0.30
CA ALA A 27 26.92 10.19 0.28
C ALA A 27 26.92 8.66 0.17
N PRO A 28 28.04 8.02 -0.21
CA PRO A 28 28.12 6.56 -0.35
C PRO A 28 27.97 5.81 0.98
N ASP A 29 28.17 6.51 2.09
CA ASP A 29 27.99 6.04 3.47
C ASP A 29 26.61 6.41 4.05
N SER A 30 25.64 6.79 3.19
CA SER A 30 24.26 7.04 3.61
C SER A 30 23.65 5.79 4.25
N LYS A 31 23.09 5.95 5.45
CA LYS A 31 22.36 4.91 6.17
C LYS A 31 20.85 4.91 5.90
N THR A 32 20.37 5.84 5.06
CA THR A 32 18.95 5.90 4.67
C THR A 32 18.57 4.62 3.95
N HIS A 33 17.48 3.99 4.40
CA HIS A 33 16.93 2.79 3.80
C HIS A 33 15.41 2.78 3.96
N VAL A 34 14.75 1.97 3.14
CA VAL A 34 13.34 1.63 3.32
C VAL A 34 13.26 0.38 4.17
N SER A 35 12.35 0.38 5.13
CA SER A 35 11.95 -0.83 5.84
C SER A 35 10.47 -1.08 5.60
N CYS A 36 10.11 -2.33 5.32
CA CYS A 36 8.75 -2.77 5.09
C CYS A 36 8.47 -4.08 5.83
N MET A 37 7.20 -4.35 6.10
CA MET A 37 6.78 -5.61 6.70
C MET A 37 7.09 -6.77 5.75
N ALA A 38 7.67 -7.86 6.29
CA ALA A 38 7.95 -9.06 5.51
C ALA A 38 6.73 -9.97 5.35
N ASP A 39 5.77 -9.87 6.28
CA ASP A 39 4.50 -10.59 6.29
C ASP A 39 3.52 -9.88 7.22
N GLY A 40 2.25 -10.27 7.19
CA GLY A 40 1.18 -9.71 7.99
C GLY A 40 0.57 -8.42 7.43
N ASP A 41 0.94 -8.02 6.21
CA ASP A 41 0.52 -6.77 5.60
C ASP A 41 -0.53 -6.98 4.50
N PHE A 42 -0.92 -5.90 3.81
CA PHE A 42 -1.90 -6.02 2.72
C PHE A 42 -1.35 -6.83 1.54
N TYR A 43 -0.05 -6.75 1.28
CA TYR A 43 0.55 -7.46 0.17
C TYR A 43 0.54 -8.97 0.42
N SER A 44 0.89 -9.41 1.63
CA SER A 44 0.98 -10.84 1.93
C SER A 44 -0.37 -11.52 2.15
N HIS A 45 -1.42 -10.77 2.49
CA HIS A 45 -2.77 -11.30 2.70
C HIS A 45 -3.72 -11.16 1.51
N GLU A 46 -3.27 -10.58 0.41
CA GLU A 46 -4.13 -10.33 -0.74
C GLU A 46 -4.69 -11.64 -1.31
N LYS A 47 -6.00 -11.63 -1.57
CA LYS A 47 -6.70 -12.64 -2.36
C LYS A 47 -7.47 -11.93 -3.46
N SER A 48 -7.33 -12.45 -4.67
CA SER A 48 -7.94 -11.89 -5.88
C SER A 48 -8.79 -12.94 -6.58
N VAL A 49 -9.92 -12.50 -7.15
CA VAL A 49 -10.75 -13.30 -8.05
C VAL A 49 -11.16 -12.46 -9.26
N CYS A 50 -11.26 -13.11 -10.41
CA CYS A 50 -11.89 -12.54 -11.60
C CYS A 50 -13.27 -13.17 -11.77
N LEU A 51 -14.31 -12.34 -11.78
CA LEU A 51 -15.70 -12.81 -11.80
C LEU A 51 -16.07 -13.31 -13.19
N SER A 52 -16.70 -14.47 -13.27
CA SER A 52 -17.17 -15.03 -14.54
C SER A 52 -18.52 -14.44 -14.99
N GLU A 53 -19.33 -13.98 -14.03
CA GLU A 53 -20.66 -13.43 -14.25
C GLU A 53 -20.93 -12.26 -13.31
N ALA A 54 -21.92 -11.42 -13.66
CA ALA A 54 -22.34 -10.31 -12.81
C ALA A 54 -23.11 -10.82 -11.58
N CYS A 55 -22.85 -10.24 -10.42
CA CYS A 55 -23.48 -10.64 -9.16
C CYS A 55 -23.62 -9.45 -8.19
N GLU A 56 -24.30 -9.65 -7.06
CA GLU A 56 -24.33 -8.70 -5.95
C GLU A 56 -23.61 -9.35 -4.75
N ALA A 57 -22.50 -8.74 -4.32
CA ALA A 57 -21.76 -9.18 -3.14
C ALA A 57 -22.14 -8.35 -1.91
N ARG A 58 -21.84 -8.89 -0.72
CA ARG A 58 -21.86 -8.15 0.55
C ARG A 58 -20.60 -8.44 1.35
N ILE A 59 -20.20 -7.51 2.20
CA ILE A 59 -19.10 -7.70 3.15
C ILE A 59 -19.70 -7.83 4.54
N GLU A 60 -19.39 -8.94 5.21
CA GLU A 60 -19.84 -9.24 6.57
C GLU A 60 -18.67 -9.65 7.45
N HIS A 61 -18.74 -9.29 8.73
CA HIS A 61 -17.86 -9.77 9.77
C HIS A 61 -18.62 -10.80 10.61
N VAL A 62 -18.09 -12.02 10.66
CA VAL A 62 -18.60 -13.09 11.52
C VAL A 62 -17.67 -13.18 12.73
N ALA A 63 -18.18 -12.79 13.90
CA ALA A 63 -17.43 -12.85 15.15
C ALA A 63 -17.23 -14.31 15.62
N GLU A 64 -16.31 -14.53 16.55
CA GLU A 64 -15.99 -15.87 17.09
C GLU A 64 -17.20 -16.55 17.76
N ASP A 65 -18.15 -15.77 18.29
CA ASP A 65 -19.40 -16.24 18.88
C ASP A 65 -20.51 -16.53 17.83
N GLY A 66 -20.21 -16.33 16.55
CA GLY A 66 -21.15 -16.48 15.44
C GLY A 66 -22.00 -15.24 15.15
N THR A 67 -21.84 -14.15 15.89
CA THR A 67 -22.55 -12.89 15.62
C THR A 67 -22.13 -12.32 14.26
N VAL A 68 -23.10 -12.09 13.38
CA VAL A 68 -22.87 -11.54 12.03
C VAL A 68 -23.15 -10.04 12.02
N THR A 69 -22.15 -9.25 11.63
CA THR A 69 -22.27 -7.81 11.40
C THR A 69 -22.08 -7.51 9.92
N VAL A 70 -23.08 -6.92 9.27
CA VAL A 70 -22.95 -6.48 7.87
C VAL A 70 -22.16 -5.18 7.83
N LEU A 71 -20.99 -5.21 7.19
CA LEU A 71 -20.13 -4.04 6.99
C LEU A 71 -20.53 -3.25 5.74
N LYS A 72 -20.95 -3.96 4.68
CA LYS A 72 -21.47 -3.38 3.45
C LYS A 72 -22.49 -4.32 2.82
N GLU A 73 -23.74 -3.87 2.73
CA GLU A 73 -24.87 -4.71 2.35
C GLU A 73 -24.88 -5.10 0.86
N LYS A 74 -24.55 -4.17 -0.04
CA LYS A 74 -24.65 -4.38 -1.49
C LYS A 74 -23.47 -3.82 -2.25
N ILE A 75 -22.89 -4.66 -3.10
CA ILE A 75 -21.80 -4.36 -4.01
C ILE A 75 -22.17 -4.99 -5.36
N PRO A 76 -22.73 -4.22 -6.30
CA PRO A 76 -23.00 -4.73 -7.64
C PRO A 76 -21.67 -4.91 -8.36
N LEU A 77 -21.44 -6.11 -8.90
CA LEU A 77 -20.21 -6.51 -9.58
C LEU A 77 -20.52 -7.02 -10.99
N GLN A 78 -19.61 -6.77 -11.92
CA GLN A 78 -19.74 -7.09 -13.33
C GLN A 78 -19.04 -8.40 -13.70
N ALA A 79 -19.47 -9.00 -14.81
CA ALA A 79 -18.72 -10.09 -15.42
C ALA A 79 -17.36 -9.58 -15.91
N GLY A 80 -16.28 -10.29 -15.57
CA GLY A 80 -14.90 -9.90 -15.86
C GLY A 80 -14.29 -8.91 -14.88
N GLU A 81 -15.04 -8.46 -13.85
CA GLU A 81 -14.51 -7.57 -12.81
C GLU A 81 -13.52 -8.32 -11.92
N VAL A 82 -12.41 -7.67 -11.58
CA VAL A 82 -11.42 -8.18 -10.62
C VAL A 82 -11.82 -7.65 -9.24
N LEU A 83 -12.00 -8.57 -8.30
CA LEU A 83 -12.31 -8.26 -6.91
C LEU A 83 -11.18 -8.75 -6.01
N ASP A 84 -10.59 -7.81 -5.28
CA ASP A 84 -9.52 -8.09 -4.32
C ASP A 84 -10.01 -7.89 -2.89
N SER A 85 -9.47 -8.70 -1.99
CA SER A 85 -9.64 -8.54 -0.55
C SER A 85 -8.29 -8.74 0.13
N SER A 86 -8.01 -7.93 1.15
CA SER A 86 -6.81 -8.03 1.94
C SER A 86 -7.03 -7.41 3.32
N PHE A 87 -6.11 -7.64 4.25
CA PHE A 87 -6.13 -7.02 5.57
C PHE A 87 -4.71 -6.81 6.12
N MET A 88 -4.59 -5.83 7.02
CA MET A 88 -3.37 -5.57 7.80
C MET A 88 -3.52 -6.22 9.17
N ASN A 89 -2.57 -7.09 9.56
CA ASN A 89 -2.55 -7.65 10.91
C ASN A 89 -1.97 -6.62 11.89
N CYS A 90 -2.83 -6.11 12.78
CA CYS A 90 -2.46 -5.09 13.76
C CYS A 90 -1.31 -5.55 14.69
N GLN A 91 -1.28 -6.81 15.12
CA GLN A 91 -0.21 -7.32 15.98
C GLN A 91 1.12 -7.40 15.23
N ALA A 92 1.10 -7.87 13.98
CA ALA A 92 2.29 -7.91 13.14
C ALA A 92 2.84 -6.50 12.86
N LEU A 93 1.95 -5.53 12.61
CA LEU A 93 2.32 -4.13 12.41
C LEU A 93 2.93 -3.50 13.66
N CYS A 94 2.34 -3.72 14.84
CA CYS A 94 2.89 -3.22 16.10
C CYS A 94 4.29 -3.80 16.37
N ARG A 95 4.48 -5.12 16.18
CA ARG A 95 5.79 -5.76 16.32
C ARG A 95 6.81 -5.17 15.35
N PHE A 96 6.43 -4.98 14.09
CA PHE A 96 7.27 -4.33 13.10
C PHE A 96 7.70 -2.93 13.56
N TYR A 97 6.78 -2.10 14.06
CA TYR A 97 7.14 -0.78 14.58
C TYR A 97 8.11 -0.85 15.76
N GLU A 98 7.89 -1.73 16.72
CA GLU A 98 8.81 -1.90 17.85
C GLU A 98 10.22 -2.26 17.38
N GLU A 99 10.35 -3.22 16.46
CA GLU A 99 11.62 -3.62 15.86
C GLU A 99 12.29 -2.46 15.12
N GLN A 100 11.55 -1.71 14.29
CA GLN A 100 12.11 -0.62 13.50
C GLN A 100 12.47 0.62 14.34
N ILE A 101 11.75 0.88 15.44
CA ILE A 101 12.10 1.94 16.39
C ILE A 101 13.42 1.63 17.09
N VAL A 102 13.61 0.36 17.50
CA VAL A 102 14.86 -0.09 18.11
C VAL A 102 16.01 0.00 17.09
N ASP A 103 15.82 -0.54 15.89
CA ASP A 103 16.82 -0.51 14.82
C ASP A 103 17.25 0.93 14.45
N ALA A 104 16.29 1.84 14.30
CA ALA A 104 16.58 3.24 14.00
C ALA A 104 17.43 3.89 15.11
N LYS A 105 17.08 3.61 16.38
CA LYS A 105 17.84 4.10 17.54
C LYS A 105 19.24 3.52 17.60
N GLU A 106 19.40 2.21 17.38
CA GLU A 106 20.70 1.53 17.40
C GLU A 106 21.62 2.00 16.26
N LYS A 107 21.07 2.21 15.06
CA LYS A 107 21.81 2.74 13.91
C LYS A 107 22.06 4.25 13.97
N GLY A 108 21.35 4.94 14.88
CA GLY A 108 21.42 6.39 15.06
C GLY A 108 20.83 7.17 13.88
N VAL A 109 19.75 6.67 13.28
CA VAL A 109 19.04 7.32 12.16
C VAL A 109 17.69 7.87 12.60
N LEU A 110 17.14 8.82 11.83
CA LEU A 110 15.79 9.34 12.07
C LEU A 110 14.76 8.27 11.72
N PHE A 111 13.75 8.12 12.57
CA PHE A 111 12.58 7.30 12.31
C PHE A 111 11.50 8.17 11.62
N SER A 112 11.03 7.76 10.44
CA SER A 112 10.05 8.49 9.61
C SER A 112 9.13 7.57 8.85
#